data_AF-A0A1S3I435-F1
#
_entry.id   AF-A0A1S3I435-F1
#
_cell.length_a   1.000
_cell.length_b   1.000
_cell.length_c   1.000
_cell.angle_alpha   90.00
_cell.angle_beta   90.00
_cell.angle_gamma   90.00
#
_symmetry.space_group_name_H-M   'P 1'
#
loop_
_entity.id
_entity.type
_entity.pdbx_description
1 polymer ?
#
loop_
_entity_poly.entity_id
_entity_poly.type
_entity_poly.pdbx_seq_one_letter_code
_entity_poly.pdbx_strand_id
1 'polypeptide(L)'
;MHTKTTTESEDNQNGETIFMDKDIPSIQKSSIELGQIKEGRTEVKGPTGIVEVAKKKNVVEKLIYVISVATVFFLAHAVITIQWVLPYYYAVSAPILILIRIILYWKLKWQLFMLDFCYLGNTLCYVYMWAAPANDSFFLLVFSIANGPLVFGALMFRNALVFHSLDKMTSVYIHLLPAYLTFGIRWFPGSCSVYWYQPFISVFQAPSFIWLLVVPLGIVLGHSALYIIVVILIIKPKKEFLDSYRYLTGKESSLVFKIINICGPNSIPIVLS
;
A
#
# COMPACT_ATOMS: atom_id res chain seq x y z
N MET A 1 -37.28 -22.55 -53.70
CA MET A 1 -36.83 -23.94 -53.87
C MET A 1 -35.31 -23.95 -53.92
N HIS A 2 -34.65 -24.06 -52.76
CA HIS A 2 -33.39 -24.79 -52.58
C HIS A 2 -32.98 -24.72 -51.09
N THR A 3 -33.08 -25.87 -50.45
CA THR A 3 -32.46 -26.22 -49.17
C THR A 3 -30.95 -26.37 -49.35
N LYS A 4 -30.14 -25.90 -48.40
CA LYS A 4 -28.86 -26.51 -48.02
C LYS A 4 -28.55 -26.29 -46.54
N THR A 5 -27.95 -27.32 -45.99
CA THR A 5 -27.81 -27.73 -44.60
C THR A 5 -26.44 -27.31 -44.02
N THR A 6 -26.41 -27.08 -42.70
CA THR A 6 -25.31 -27.33 -41.71
C THR A 6 -23.89 -26.83 -41.96
N THR A 7 -23.36 -26.08 -40.98
CA THR A 7 -22.19 -26.47 -40.17
C THR A 7 -22.20 -25.76 -38.82
N GLU A 8 -22.03 -26.53 -37.76
CA GLU A 8 -21.70 -26.10 -36.40
C GLU A 8 -20.36 -25.34 -36.36
N SER A 9 -20.27 -24.33 -35.51
CA SER A 9 -19.03 -24.03 -34.78
C SER A 9 -19.42 -23.41 -33.43
N GLU A 10 -19.26 -24.23 -32.39
CA GLU A 10 -19.06 -23.75 -31.04
C GLU A 10 -17.80 -22.87 -31.03
N ASP A 11 -17.87 -21.65 -30.48
CA ASP A 11 -16.70 -21.08 -29.83
C ASP A 11 -17.12 -20.16 -28.68
N ASN A 12 -17.25 -20.80 -27.53
CA ASN A 12 -16.72 -20.40 -26.23
C ASN A 12 -16.80 -18.92 -25.82
N GLN A 13 -17.73 -18.67 -24.89
CA GLN A 13 -17.64 -17.59 -23.93
C GLN A 13 -16.33 -17.69 -23.15
N ASN A 14 -15.44 -16.70 -23.27
CA ASN A 14 -14.49 -16.34 -22.22
C ASN A 14 -14.31 -14.82 -22.21
N GLY A 15 -15.32 -14.16 -21.64
CA GLY A 15 -15.22 -12.78 -21.18
C GLY A 15 -14.34 -12.69 -19.94
N GLU A 16 -13.03 -12.76 -20.11
CA GLU A 16 -12.06 -12.23 -19.14
C GLU A 16 -11.40 -11.00 -19.78
N THR A 17 -12.16 -9.90 -19.83
CA THR A 17 -11.55 -8.58 -19.79
C THR A 17 -11.06 -8.36 -18.36
N ILE A 18 -9.90 -8.94 -18.06
CA ILE A 18 -9.04 -8.44 -16.98
C ILE A 18 -8.95 -6.93 -17.20
N PHE A 19 -9.34 -6.15 -16.20
CA PHE A 19 -9.09 -4.71 -16.15
C PHE A 19 -7.56 -4.49 -16.10
N MET A 20 -6.89 -4.73 -17.23
CA MET A 20 -5.62 -4.14 -17.56
C MET A 20 -5.93 -2.65 -17.77
N ASP A 21 -5.51 -1.84 -16.81
CA ASP A 21 -5.27 -0.42 -17.08
C ASP A 21 -4.41 -0.35 -18.34
N LYS A 22 -4.97 0.14 -19.44
CA LYS A 22 -4.38 0.07 -20.79
C LYS A 22 -3.06 0.86 -20.92
N ASP A 23 -2.63 1.55 -19.86
CA ASP A 23 -1.58 2.55 -19.90
C ASP A 23 -0.46 2.29 -18.87
N ILE A 24 0.00 1.04 -18.73
CA ILE A 24 1.21 0.74 -17.94
C ILE A 24 2.45 1.13 -18.78
N PRO A 25 3.32 2.04 -18.31
CA PRO A 25 4.55 2.41 -19.04
C PRO A 25 5.42 1.19 -19.35
N SER A 26 6.08 1.17 -20.50
CA SER A 26 6.80 0.00 -21.05
C SER A 26 7.81 -0.63 -20.08
N ILE A 27 8.43 0.17 -19.20
CA ILE A 27 9.36 -0.26 -18.15
C ILE A 27 8.64 -0.96 -17.00
N GLN A 28 7.44 -0.50 -16.65
CA GLN A 28 6.60 -1.12 -15.63
C GLN A 28 5.98 -2.41 -16.19
N LYS A 29 5.61 -2.43 -17.47
CA LYS A 29 5.18 -3.64 -18.17
C LYS A 29 6.33 -4.66 -18.22
N SER A 30 7.55 -4.25 -18.55
CA SER A 30 8.71 -5.16 -18.56
C SER A 30 9.13 -5.59 -17.17
N SER A 31 8.99 -4.76 -16.13
CA SER A 31 9.30 -5.14 -14.74
C SER A 31 8.25 -6.05 -14.13
N ILE A 32 6.97 -5.84 -14.47
CA ILE A 32 5.86 -6.74 -14.13
C ILE A 32 6.01 -8.05 -14.91
N GLU A 33 6.32 -8.00 -16.20
CA GLU A 33 6.60 -9.18 -17.02
C GLU A 33 7.84 -9.92 -16.52
N LEU A 34 8.95 -9.24 -16.17
CA LEU A 34 10.12 -9.88 -15.56
C LEU A 34 9.81 -10.44 -14.17
N GLY A 35 8.94 -9.78 -13.40
CA GLY A 35 8.46 -10.26 -12.10
C GLY A 35 7.61 -11.52 -12.25
N GLN A 36 6.68 -11.53 -13.21
CA GLN A 36 5.82 -12.65 -13.54
C GLN A 36 6.58 -13.79 -14.24
N ILE A 37 7.60 -13.50 -15.04
CA ILE A 37 8.51 -14.48 -15.66
C ILE A 37 9.42 -15.10 -14.59
N LYS A 38 9.84 -14.34 -13.57
CA LYS A 38 10.62 -14.87 -12.44
C LYS A 38 9.76 -15.67 -11.46
N GLU A 39 8.53 -15.24 -11.21
CA GLU A 39 7.55 -16.01 -10.44
C GLU A 39 7.09 -17.26 -11.21
N GLY A 40 7.13 -17.20 -12.55
CA GLY A 40 6.93 -18.31 -13.48
C GLY A 40 8.17 -19.14 -13.80
N ARG A 41 9.34 -18.88 -13.18
CA ARG A 41 10.51 -19.76 -13.28
C ARG A 41 10.55 -20.76 -12.13
N THR A 42 9.46 -21.50 -11.97
CA THR A 42 9.60 -22.95 -11.75
C THR A 42 9.74 -23.58 -13.14
N GLU A 43 10.62 -24.58 -13.28
CA GLU A 43 10.77 -25.46 -14.45
C GLU A 43 9.51 -25.51 -15.34
N VAL A 44 9.70 -25.48 -16.65
CA VAL A 44 8.64 -25.74 -17.65
C VAL A 44 8.10 -27.17 -17.43
N LYS A 45 7.23 -27.34 -16.44
CA LYS A 45 6.38 -28.50 -16.29
C LYS A 45 5.39 -28.42 -17.44
N GLY A 46 5.20 -29.53 -18.14
CA GLY A 46 4.30 -29.63 -19.30
C GLY A 46 2.87 -29.13 -19.01
N PRO A 47 1.93 -29.26 -19.97
CA PRO A 47 0.58 -28.70 -19.85
C PRO A 47 -0.14 -29.00 -18.52
N THR A 48 0.13 -30.16 -17.90
CA THR A 48 -0.36 -30.54 -16.57
C THR A 48 0.16 -29.65 -15.43
N GLY A 49 1.42 -29.22 -15.45
CA GLY A 49 2.00 -28.35 -14.43
C GLY A 49 1.51 -26.90 -14.50
N ILE A 50 1.22 -26.41 -15.71
CA ILE A 50 0.62 -25.07 -15.90
C ILE A 50 -0.78 -25.03 -15.28
N VAL A 51 -1.58 -26.09 -15.49
CA VAL A 51 -2.91 -26.24 -14.88
C VAL A 51 -2.83 -26.29 -13.36
N GLU A 52 -1.85 -27.00 -12.81
CA GLU A 52 -1.66 -27.11 -11.36
C GLU A 52 -1.27 -25.76 -10.72
N VAL A 53 -0.36 -25.01 -11.35
CA VAL A 53 0.04 -23.66 -10.90
C VAL A 53 -1.14 -22.70 -10.98
N ALA A 54 -1.90 -22.70 -12.08
CA ALA A 54 -3.08 -21.86 -12.25
C ALA A 54 -4.14 -22.18 -11.18
N LYS A 55 -4.38 -23.48 -10.92
CA LYS A 55 -5.33 -23.92 -9.88
C LYS A 55 -4.89 -23.46 -8.49
N LYS A 56 -3.60 -23.57 -8.16
CA LYS A 56 -3.04 -23.10 -6.88
C LYS A 56 -3.19 -21.59 -6.72
N LYS A 57 -2.87 -20.82 -7.76
CA LYS A 57 -3.04 -19.36 -7.78
C LYS A 57 -4.50 -18.96 -7.54
N ASN A 58 -5.44 -19.62 -8.22
CA ASN A 58 -6.87 -19.37 -8.05
C ASN A 58 -7.36 -19.67 -6.63
N VAL A 59 -6.82 -20.68 -5.96
CA VAL A 59 -7.15 -20.98 -4.55
C VAL A 59 -6.61 -19.91 -3.61
N VAL A 60 -5.38 -19.45 -3.83
CA VAL A 60 -4.77 -18.37 -3.04
C VAL A 60 -5.55 -17.07 -3.19
N GLU A 61 -5.94 -16.68 -4.41
CA GLU A 61 -6.74 -15.48 -4.66
C GLU A 61 -8.12 -15.55 -3.97
N LYS A 62 -8.78 -16.71 -4.04
CA LYS A 62 -10.06 -16.95 -3.33
C LYS A 62 -9.90 -16.86 -1.82
N LEU A 63 -8.82 -17.42 -1.28
CA LEU A 63 -8.53 -17.37 0.15
C LEU A 63 -8.27 -15.92 0.60
N ILE A 64 -7.44 -15.18 -0.14
CA ILE A 64 -7.17 -13.75 0.14
C ILE A 64 -8.47 -12.95 0.06
N TYR A 65 -9.35 -13.24 -0.90
CA TYR A 65 -10.66 -12.61 -1.01
C TYR A 65 -11.48 -12.81 0.27
N VAL A 66 -11.66 -14.06 0.69
CA VAL A 66 -12.47 -14.38 1.88
C VAL A 66 -11.87 -13.73 3.14
N ILE A 67 -10.55 -13.84 3.34
CA ILE A 67 -9.86 -13.23 4.49
C ILE A 67 -10.01 -11.71 4.46
N SER A 68 -9.83 -11.08 3.30
CA SER A 68 -9.87 -9.62 3.17
C SER A 68 -11.27 -9.08 3.45
N VAL A 69 -12.31 -9.71 2.90
CA VAL A 69 -13.71 -9.34 3.16
C VAL A 69 -14.05 -9.55 4.63
N ALA A 70 -13.74 -10.72 5.19
CA ALA A 70 -13.97 -11.02 6.60
C ALA A 70 -13.26 -10.02 7.51
N THR A 71 -12.04 -9.60 7.15
CA THR A 71 -11.28 -8.62 7.93
C THR A 71 -11.93 -7.25 7.92
N VAL A 72 -12.46 -6.78 6.79
CA VAL A 72 -13.17 -5.49 6.74
C VAL A 72 -14.41 -5.51 7.65
N PHE A 73 -15.22 -6.58 7.59
CA PHE A 73 -16.37 -6.73 8.48
C PHE A 73 -15.96 -6.83 9.95
N PHE A 74 -14.91 -7.61 10.25
CA PHE A 74 -14.38 -7.76 11.59
C PHE A 74 -13.89 -6.43 12.16
N LEU A 75 -13.11 -5.67 11.40
CA LEU A 75 -12.63 -4.36 11.82
C LEU A 75 -13.81 -3.42 12.06
N ALA A 76 -14.77 -3.34 11.14
CA ALA A 76 -15.97 -2.50 11.28
C ALA A 76 -16.78 -2.85 12.54
N HIS A 77 -16.92 -4.14 12.87
CA HIS A 77 -17.53 -4.56 14.13
C HIS A 77 -16.68 -4.14 15.33
N ALA A 78 -15.36 -4.33 15.25
CA ALA A 78 -14.45 -4.10 16.37
C ALA A 78 -14.45 -2.66 16.89
N VAL A 79 -14.55 -1.64 16.02
CA VAL A 79 -14.61 -0.24 16.48
C VAL A 79 -15.92 0.10 17.20
N ILE A 80 -16.99 -0.63 16.91
CA ILE A 80 -18.32 -0.38 17.49
C ILE A 80 -18.47 -1.12 18.82
N THR A 81 -18.03 -2.39 18.89
CA THR A 81 -18.38 -3.29 20.00
C THR A 81 -17.19 -3.76 20.85
N ILE A 82 -15.99 -3.90 20.29
CA ILE A 82 -14.82 -4.53 20.94
C ILE A 82 -13.52 -3.77 20.65
N GLN A 83 -13.48 -2.49 21.03
CA GLN A 83 -12.38 -1.57 20.68
C GLN A 83 -11.01 -2.03 21.20
N TRP A 84 -10.99 -2.79 22.30
CA TRP A 84 -9.75 -3.34 22.88
C TRP A 84 -8.96 -4.20 21.89
N VAL A 85 -9.60 -4.75 20.85
CA VAL A 85 -8.92 -5.57 19.82
C VAL A 85 -8.12 -4.73 18.83
N LEU A 86 -8.47 -3.45 18.61
CA LEU A 86 -7.84 -2.60 17.59
C LEU A 86 -6.32 -2.49 17.74
N PRO A 87 -5.77 -2.22 18.94
CA PRO A 87 -4.32 -2.12 19.14
C PRO A 87 -3.62 -3.47 18.88
N TYR A 88 -4.18 -4.59 19.34
CA TYR A 88 -3.59 -5.92 19.09
C TYR A 88 -3.60 -6.28 17.61
N TYR A 89 -4.73 -6.04 16.95
CA TYR A 89 -4.86 -6.30 15.52
C TYR A 89 -3.80 -5.51 14.75
N TYR A 90 -3.64 -4.21 15.03
CA TYR A 90 -2.60 -3.39 14.41
C TYR A 90 -1.19 -3.89 14.75
N ALA A 91 -0.91 -4.17 16.03
CA ALA A 91 0.41 -4.57 16.51
C ALA A 91 0.90 -5.90 15.92
N VAL A 92 -0.02 -6.80 15.53
CA VAL A 92 0.29 -8.07 14.87
C VAL A 92 0.28 -7.93 13.35
N SER A 93 -0.78 -7.34 12.78
CA SER A 93 -0.94 -7.29 11.32
C SER A 93 0.08 -6.37 10.64
N ALA A 94 0.35 -5.18 11.19
CA ALA A 94 1.26 -4.21 10.58
C ALA A 94 2.67 -4.77 10.35
N PRO A 95 3.38 -5.34 11.36
CA PRO A 95 4.71 -5.89 11.12
C PRO A 95 4.68 -7.10 10.19
N ILE A 96 3.68 -8.00 10.29
CA ILE A 96 3.58 -9.17 9.40
C ILE A 96 3.41 -8.73 7.94
N LEU A 97 2.49 -7.80 7.67
CA LEU A 97 2.22 -7.32 6.32
C LEU A 97 3.43 -6.56 5.74
N ILE A 98 4.10 -5.73 6.55
CA ILE A 98 5.33 -5.04 6.14
C ILE A 98 6.45 -6.04 5.84
N LEU A 99 6.64 -7.07 6.66
CA LEU A 99 7.65 -8.11 6.44
C LEU A 99 7.40 -8.91 5.16
N ILE A 100 6.15 -9.34 4.93
CA ILE A 100 5.76 -10.00 3.68
C ILE A 100 6.10 -9.10 2.49
N ARG A 101 5.79 -7.80 2.59
CA ARG A 101 6.05 -6.83 1.53
C ARG A 101 7.55 -6.62 1.28
N ILE A 102 8.38 -6.59 2.32
CA ILE A 102 9.85 -6.54 2.18
C ILE A 102 10.34 -7.73 1.34
N ILE A 103 9.89 -8.94 1.68
CA ILE A 103 10.30 -10.17 0.97
C ILE A 103 9.87 -10.12 -0.51
N LEU A 104 8.62 -9.71 -0.78
CA LEU A 104 8.11 -9.59 -2.14
C LEU A 104 8.87 -8.53 -2.94
N TYR A 105 9.11 -7.36 -2.35
CA TYR A 105 9.71 -6.23 -3.07
C TYR A 105 11.19 -6.45 -3.31
N TRP A 106 11.85 -7.24 -2.48
CA TRP A 106 13.21 -7.70 -2.74
C TRP A 106 13.29 -8.58 -4.00
N LYS A 107 12.31 -9.47 -4.19
CA LYS A 107 12.24 -10.33 -5.38
C LYS A 107 11.91 -9.54 -6.65
N LEU A 108 11.08 -8.51 -6.52
CA LEU A 108 10.62 -7.64 -7.62
C LEU A 108 11.55 -6.45 -7.94
N LYS A 109 12.64 -6.26 -7.19
CA LYS A 109 13.54 -5.09 -7.29
C LYS A 109 12.82 -3.74 -7.03
N TRP A 110 11.82 -3.75 -6.14
CA TRP A 110 11.07 -2.56 -5.72
C TRP A 110 11.47 -2.09 -4.31
N GLN A 111 12.72 -2.35 -3.90
CA GLN A 111 13.15 -2.05 -2.52
C GLN A 111 13.09 -0.54 -2.21
N LEU A 112 13.27 0.33 -3.19
CA LEU A 112 13.21 1.78 -3.00
C LEU A 112 11.79 2.28 -2.70
N PHE A 113 10.78 1.51 -3.08
CA PHE A 113 9.40 1.78 -2.70
C PHE A 113 9.16 1.57 -1.20
N MET A 114 10.01 0.80 -0.51
CA MET A 114 9.93 0.63 0.95
C MET A 114 10.41 1.87 1.74
N LEU A 115 11.04 2.84 1.05
CA LEU A 115 11.45 4.11 1.64
C LEU A 115 10.35 5.18 1.55
N ASP A 116 9.12 4.79 1.20
CA ASP A 116 8.02 5.73 1.09
C ASP A 116 7.49 6.16 2.47
N PHE A 117 6.83 7.32 2.52
CA PHE A 117 6.45 7.97 3.77
C PHE A 117 5.50 7.12 4.65
N CYS A 118 4.69 6.27 4.03
CA CYS A 118 3.76 5.40 4.75
C CYS A 118 4.48 4.42 5.68
N TYR A 119 5.69 3.95 5.34
CA TYR A 119 6.46 3.06 6.21
C TYR A 119 6.94 3.80 7.46
N LEU A 120 7.43 5.04 7.31
CA LEU A 120 7.77 5.89 8.44
C LEU A 120 6.54 6.16 9.33
N GLY A 121 5.39 6.48 8.74
CA GLY A 121 4.16 6.71 9.49
C GLY A 121 3.73 5.49 10.30
N ASN A 122 3.78 4.29 9.71
CA ASN A 122 3.48 3.04 10.43
C ASN A 122 4.50 2.76 11.54
N THR A 123 5.78 3.04 11.31
CA THR A 123 6.83 2.92 12.34
C THR A 123 6.56 3.88 13.50
N LEU A 124 6.23 5.14 13.24
CA LEU A 124 5.89 6.11 14.29
C LEU A 124 4.66 5.68 15.10
N CYS A 125 3.61 5.18 14.44
CA CYS A 125 2.47 4.57 15.14
C CYS A 125 2.89 3.42 16.05
N TYR A 126 3.74 2.52 15.54
CA TYR A 126 4.21 1.36 16.29
C TYR A 126 5.04 1.77 17.51
N VAL A 127 5.96 2.73 17.33
CA VAL A 127 6.78 3.28 18.42
C VAL A 127 5.90 3.96 19.46
N TYR A 128 4.88 4.73 19.07
CA TYR A 128 3.94 5.33 20.01
C TYR A 128 3.24 4.28 20.87
N MET A 129 2.69 3.23 20.27
CA MET A 129 1.96 2.19 21.00
C MET A 129 2.81 1.47 22.05
N TRP A 130 4.08 1.22 21.76
CA TRP A 130 4.97 0.40 22.58
C TRP A 130 5.92 1.17 23.49
N ALA A 131 6.29 2.40 23.12
CA ALA A 131 7.26 3.18 23.89
C ALA A 131 6.63 4.35 24.65
N ALA A 132 5.51 4.92 24.16
CA ALA A 132 4.98 6.17 24.70
C ALA A 132 3.45 6.32 24.56
N PRO A 133 2.64 5.33 24.99
CA PRO A 133 1.17 5.34 24.81
C PRO A 133 0.46 6.42 25.64
N ALA A 134 1.11 6.95 26.69
CA ALA A 134 0.58 8.00 27.54
C ALA A 134 1.08 9.41 27.15
N ASN A 135 1.88 9.55 26.09
CA ASN A 135 2.43 10.85 25.68
C ASN A 135 1.47 11.59 24.73
N ASP A 136 0.90 12.71 25.20
CA ASP A 136 -0.05 13.52 24.45
C ASP A 136 0.56 14.09 23.15
N SER A 137 1.69 14.79 23.24
CA SER A 137 2.37 15.40 22.09
C SER A 137 2.71 14.39 20.99
N PHE A 138 3.17 13.20 21.39
CA PHE A 138 3.51 12.16 20.43
C PHE A 138 2.26 11.50 19.82
N PHE A 139 1.21 11.31 20.60
CA PHE A 139 -0.07 10.86 20.05
C PHE A 139 -0.62 11.86 19.03
N LEU A 140 -0.63 13.16 19.35
CA LEU A 140 -1.10 14.20 18.42
C LEU A 140 -0.32 14.18 17.11
N LEU A 141 1.00 13.98 17.18
CA LEU A 141 1.84 13.84 16.01
C LEU A 141 1.43 12.63 15.15
N VAL A 142 1.34 11.46 15.78
CA VAL A 142 0.97 10.20 15.12
C VAL A 142 -0.44 10.26 14.54
N PHE A 143 -1.40 10.79 15.29
CA PHE A 143 -2.78 11.00 14.86
C PHE A 143 -2.83 11.89 13.62
N SER A 144 -2.08 12.99 13.60
CA SER A 144 -2.07 13.93 12.47
C SER A 144 -1.41 13.33 11.23
N ILE A 145 -0.32 12.58 11.39
CA ILE A 145 0.36 11.86 10.30
C ILE A 145 -0.57 10.78 9.72
N ALA A 146 -1.22 10.01 10.58
CA ALA A 146 -2.10 8.91 10.19
C ALA A 146 -3.34 9.40 9.45
N ASN A 147 -4.03 10.43 9.97
CA ASN A 147 -5.29 10.92 9.40
C ASN A 147 -5.11 11.95 8.27
N GLY A 148 -3.92 12.54 8.12
CA GLY A 148 -3.62 13.49 7.05
C GLY A 148 -2.77 12.85 5.95
N PRO A 149 -1.42 12.97 6.02
CA PRO A 149 -0.51 12.48 4.98
C PRO A 149 -0.70 11.02 4.55
N LEU A 150 -1.00 10.10 5.47
CA LEU A 150 -1.17 8.67 5.13
C LEU A 150 -2.46 8.43 4.31
N VAL A 151 -3.58 8.98 4.75
CA VAL A 151 -4.86 8.93 4.01
C VAL A 151 -4.73 9.65 2.67
N PHE A 152 -4.08 10.82 2.64
CA PHE A 152 -3.80 11.52 1.39
C PHE A 152 -2.90 10.70 0.46
N GLY A 153 -1.92 9.99 0.99
CA GLY A 153 -1.10 9.03 0.25
C GLY A 153 -1.94 7.93 -0.40
N ALA A 154 -2.93 7.37 0.30
CA ALA A 154 -3.84 6.39 -0.31
C ALA A 154 -4.57 6.96 -1.52
N LEU A 155 -5.03 8.21 -1.44
CA LEU A 155 -5.69 8.90 -2.55
C LEU A 155 -4.72 9.19 -3.70
N MET A 156 -3.51 9.69 -3.39
CA MET A 156 -2.48 10.02 -4.38
C MET A 156 -2.05 8.78 -5.19
N PHE A 157 -1.76 7.67 -4.50
CA PHE A 157 -1.40 6.40 -5.14
C PHE A 157 -2.61 5.63 -5.66
N ARG A 158 -3.82 6.19 -5.56
CA ARG A 158 -5.09 5.58 -5.99
C ARG A 158 -5.24 4.14 -5.45
N ASN A 159 -4.86 3.96 -4.18
CA ASN A 159 -4.96 2.68 -3.52
C ASN A 159 -6.44 2.26 -3.45
N ALA A 160 -6.75 1.12 -4.06
CA ALA A 160 -8.10 0.57 -4.12
C ALA A 160 -8.16 -0.75 -3.33
N LEU A 161 -9.31 -1.00 -2.72
CA LEU A 161 -9.62 -2.28 -2.08
C LEU A 161 -9.84 -3.34 -3.16
N VAL A 162 -8.80 -4.13 -3.41
CA VAL A 162 -8.83 -5.23 -4.36
C VAL A 162 -8.70 -6.54 -3.60
N PHE A 163 -9.84 -7.11 -3.22
CA PHE A 163 -9.91 -8.24 -2.27
C PHE A 163 -9.14 -9.49 -2.71
N HIS A 164 -8.89 -9.71 -4.00
CA HIS A 164 -8.15 -10.86 -4.51
C HIS A 164 -6.63 -10.64 -4.57
N SER A 165 -6.12 -9.44 -4.23
CA SER A 165 -4.70 -9.10 -4.33
C SER A 165 -4.12 -8.71 -2.97
N LEU A 166 -3.19 -9.53 -2.48
CA LEU A 166 -2.52 -9.29 -1.20
C LEU A 166 -1.69 -7.99 -1.21
N ASP A 167 -1.02 -7.64 -2.31
CA ASP A 167 -0.22 -6.42 -2.41
C ASP A 167 -1.11 -5.15 -2.39
N LYS A 168 -2.23 -5.18 -3.11
CA LYS A 168 -3.19 -4.05 -3.12
C LYS A 168 -3.90 -3.90 -1.78
N MET A 169 -4.34 -4.99 -1.18
CA MET A 169 -4.88 -4.97 0.18
C MET A 169 -3.85 -4.43 1.17
N THR A 170 -2.61 -4.95 1.15
CA THR A 170 -1.52 -4.48 2.04
C THR A 170 -1.29 -2.98 1.88
N SER A 171 -1.32 -2.46 0.65
CA SER A 171 -1.24 -1.02 0.38
C SER A 171 -2.34 -0.24 1.08
N VAL A 172 -3.59 -0.69 0.98
CA VAL A 172 -4.69 -0.04 1.69
C VAL A 172 -4.50 -0.12 3.21
N TYR A 173 -4.08 -1.27 3.75
CA TYR A 173 -3.83 -1.44 5.19
C TYR A 173 -2.79 -0.45 5.73
N ILE A 174 -1.61 -0.37 5.11
CA ILE A 174 -0.55 0.52 5.63
C ILE A 174 -0.93 2.00 5.55
N HIS A 175 -1.85 2.39 4.66
CA HIS A 175 -2.30 3.77 4.58
C HIS A 175 -3.50 4.09 5.48
N LEU A 176 -4.46 3.17 5.63
CA LEU A 176 -5.72 3.45 6.34
C LEU A 176 -5.79 2.88 7.76
N LEU A 177 -5.14 1.75 8.03
CA LEU A 177 -5.18 1.12 9.35
C LEU A 177 -4.58 2.00 10.46
N PRO A 178 -3.50 2.78 10.24
CA PRO A 178 -3.03 3.77 11.21
C PRO A 178 -4.09 4.80 11.60
N ALA A 179 -4.84 5.34 10.62
CA ALA A 179 -5.91 6.29 10.86
C ALA A 179 -7.04 5.63 11.68
N TYR A 180 -7.37 4.39 11.33
CA TYR A 180 -8.37 3.60 12.04
C TYR A 180 -8.03 3.34 13.51
N LEU A 181 -6.79 2.91 13.78
CA LEU A 181 -6.30 2.70 15.14
C LEU A 181 -6.32 4.00 15.95
N THR A 182 -5.74 5.07 15.40
CA THR A 182 -5.62 6.35 16.11
C THR A 182 -6.99 7.00 16.36
N PHE A 183 -7.97 6.78 15.47
CA PHE A 183 -9.38 7.12 15.72
C PHE A 183 -9.93 6.33 16.91
N GLY A 184 -9.74 5.01 16.96
CA GLY A 184 -10.16 4.19 18.10
C GLY A 184 -9.58 4.69 19.43
N ILE A 185 -8.27 4.98 19.46
CA ILE A 185 -7.59 5.49 20.66
C ILE A 185 -8.12 6.87 21.06
N ARG A 186 -8.35 7.77 20.10
CA ARG A 186 -8.79 9.15 20.39
C ARG A 186 -10.20 9.24 20.96
N TRP A 187 -11.11 8.38 20.50
CA TRP A 187 -12.52 8.41 20.93
C TRP A 187 -12.84 7.41 22.04
N PHE A 188 -12.10 6.29 22.11
CA PHE A 188 -12.33 5.23 23.07
C PHE A 188 -11.02 4.79 23.77
N PRO A 189 -10.26 5.71 24.40
CA PRO A 189 -8.94 5.38 24.95
C PRO A 189 -9.01 4.29 26.01
N GLY A 190 -9.96 4.39 26.95
CA GLY A 190 -10.17 3.39 28.00
C GLY A 190 -10.57 2.02 27.45
N SER A 191 -11.49 1.99 26.48
CA SER A 191 -11.91 0.73 25.83
C SER A 191 -10.80 0.11 24.99
N CYS A 192 -9.94 0.91 24.36
CA CYS A 192 -8.79 0.42 23.60
C CYS A 192 -7.69 -0.15 24.52
N SER A 193 -7.52 0.40 25.73
CA SER A 193 -6.46 -0.01 26.65
C SER A 193 -6.89 -0.97 27.76
N VAL A 194 -8.06 -1.61 27.67
CA VAL A 194 -8.58 -2.50 28.73
C VAL A 194 -7.57 -3.59 29.09
N TYR A 195 -6.96 -4.21 28.07
CA TYR A 195 -5.98 -5.29 28.24
C TYR A 195 -4.57 -4.87 27.83
N TRP A 196 -4.41 -3.66 27.27
CA TRP A 196 -3.11 -3.17 26.81
C TRP A 196 -2.18 -2.95 28.01
N TYR A 197 -0.86 -3.10 27.82
CA TYR A 197 0.10 -3.09 28.93
C TYR A 197 0.14 -1.75 29.69
N GLN A 198 -0.32 -0.67 29.07
CA GLN A 198 -0.39 0.66 29.67
C GLN A 198 -1.62 1.40 29.11
N PRO A 199 -2.30 2.26 29.90
CA PRO A 199 -3.37 3.10 29.38
C PRO A 199 -2.89 4.01 28.25
N PHE A 200 -3.73 4.15 27.22
CA PHE A 200 -3.54 5.21 26.23
C PHE A 200 -3.93 6.56 26.83
N ILE A 201 -3.34 7.62 26.28
CA ILE A 201 -3.70 9.00 26.64
C ILE A 201 -5.21 9.22 26.49
N SER A 202 -5.84 9.76 27.53
CA SER A 202 -7.29 10.03 27.57
C SER A 202 -7.62 11.51 27.62
N VAL A 203 -6.63 12.35 27.96
CA VAL A 203 -6.75 13.81 28.03
C VAL A 203 -5.92 14.41 26.91
N PHE A 204 -6.57 15.13 26.01
CA PHE A 204 -5.92 15.72 24.84
C PHE A 204 -5.91 17.22 24.99
N GLN A 205 -4.72 17.83 24.97
CA GLN A 205 -4.61 19.27 24.75
C GLN A 205 -4.88 19.53 23.27
N ALA A 206 -5.95 20.26 22.95
CA ALA A 206 -6.29 20.56 21.57
C ALA A 206 -5.14 21.36 20.92
N PRO A 207 -4.44 20.82 19.91
CA PRO A 207 -3.40 21.57 19.23
C PRO A 207 -4.03 22.71 18.44
N SER A 208 -3.26 23.78 18.21
CA SER A 208 -3.68 24.83 17.30
C SER A 208 -3.81 24.28 15.87
N PHE A 209 -4.70 24.86 15.07
CA PHE A 209 -4.86 24.50 13.66
C PHE A 209 -3.52 24.60 12.89
N ILE A 210 -2.72 25.64 13.19
CA ILE A 210 -1.41 25.85 12.58
C ILE A 210 -0.45 24.70 12.93
N TRP A 211 -0.48 24.21 14.17
CA TRP A 211 0.36 23.09 14.60
C TRP A 211 0.00 21.80 13.85
N LEU A 212 -1.31 21.50 13.73
CA LEU A 212 -1.82 20.35 12.98
C LEU A 212 -1.44 20.38 11.50
N LEU A 213 -1.24 21.57 10.92
CA LEU A 213 -0.83 21.73 9.54
C LEU A 213 0.70 21.67 9.39
N VAL A 214 1.43 22.48 10.16
CA VAL A 214 2.86 22.74 9.96
C VAL A 214 3.71 21.56 10.40
N VAL A 215 3.40 20.92 11.53
CA VAL A 215 4.26 19.85 12.07
C VAL A 215 4.23 18.59 11.19
N PRO A 216 3.06 18.04 10.81
CA PRO A 216 3.02 16.89 9.91
C PRO A 216 3.60 17.21 8.54
N LEU A 217 3.33 18.42 8.01
CA LEU A 217 3.90 18.86 6.73
C LEU A 217 5.43 18.95 6.80
N GLY A 218 5.98 19.51 7.88
CA GLY A 218 7.42 19.59 8.10
C GLY A 218 8.08 18.21 8.12
N ILE A 219 7.42 17.21 8.73
CA ILE A 219 7.93 15.83 8.75
C ILE A 219 7.83 15.18 7.37
N VAL A 220 6.75 15.40 6.63
CA VAL A 220 6.64 14.94 5.23
C VAL A 220 7.72 15.56 4.37
N LEU A 221 7.93 16.88 4.45
CA LEU A 221 8.97 17.58 3.70
C LEU A 221 10.38 17.12 4.10
N GLY A 222 10.64 16.94 5.40
CA GLY A 222 11.90 16.40 5.90
C GLY A 222 12.17 14.98 5.40
N HIS A 223 11.14 14.13 5.41
CA HIS A 223 11.22 12.80 4.81
C HIS A 223 11.48 12.86 3.29
N SER A 224 10.77 13.72 2.56
CA SER A 224 11.00 13.91 1.11
C SER A 224 12.41 14.40 0.81
N ALA A 225 12.96 15.32 1.60
CA ALA A 225 14.33 15.79 1.47
C ALA A 225 15.33 14.66 1.75
N LEU A 226 15.14 13.91 2.84
CA LEU A 226 15.98 12.76 3.18
C LEU A 226 15.92 11.69 2.09
N TYR A 227 14.73 11.40 1.57
CA TYR A 227 14.53 10.46 0.47
C TYR A 227 15.32 10.88 -0.76
N ILE A 228 15.23 12.15 -1.17
CA ILE A 228 15.99 12.71 -2.31
C ILE A 228 17.49 12.56 -2.07
N ILE A 229 17.98 12.90 -0.88
CA ILE A 229 19.40 12.77 -0.53
C ILE A 229 19.85 11.31 -0.63
N VAL A 230 19.14 10.39 0.01
CA VAL A 230 19.52 8.96 0.04
C VAL A 230 19.43 8.34 -1.35
N VAL A 231 18.33 8.55 -2.07
CA VAL A 231 18.11 7.88 -3.35
C VAL A 231 18.96 8.49 -4.45
N ILE A 232 19.00 9.82 -4.58
CA ILE A 232 19.68 10.50 -5.68
C ILE A 232 21.18 10.66 -5.42
N LEU A 233 21.58 11.01 -4.19
CA LEU A 233 23.00 11.30 -3.92
C LEU A 233 23.80 10.04 -3.53
N ILE A 234 23.20 9.14 -2.75
CA ILE A 234 23.92 7.96 -2.20
C ILE A 234 23.72 6.73 -3.08
N ILE A 235 22.47 6.30 -3.28
CA ILE A 235 22.18 5.02 -3.92
C ILE A 235 22.40 5.08 -5.44
N LYS A 236 21.95 6.15 -6.11
CA LYS A 236 21.98 6.32 -7.58
C LYS A 236 21.45 5.06 -8.30
N PRO A 237 20.15 4.77 -8.17
CA PRO A 237 19.60 3.50 -8.57
C PRO A 237 19.69 3.27 -10.08
N LYS A 238 20.12 2.07 -10.47
CA LYS A 238 20.11 1.62 -11.87
C LYS A 238 18.67 1.68 -12.43
N LYS A 239 18.53 1.78 -13.76
CA LYS A 239 17.21 1.88 -14.44
C LYS A 239 16.25 0.73 -14.13
N GLU A 240 16.76 -0.39 -13.61
CA GLU A 240 15.99 -1.58 -13.26
C GLU A 240 15.22 -1.50 -11.93
N PHE A 241 15.53 -0.53 -11.07
CA PHE A 241 14.84 -0.37 -9.79
C PHE A 241 13.66 0.58 -9.95
N LEU A 242 12.50 0.18 -9.41
CA LEU A 242 11.32 1.04 -9.37
C LEU A 242 11.31 1.83 -8.06
N ASP A 243 11.11 3.13 -8.16
CA ASP A 243 10.96 4.06 -7.05
C ASP A 243 9.63 4.83 -7.19
N SER A 244 9.21 5.51 -6.12
CA SER A 244 7.92 6.20 -6.07
C SER A 244 7.84 7.33 -7.11
N TYR A 245 8.97 7.98 -7.41
CA TYR A 245 9.04 9.00 -8.45
C TYR A 245 8.72 8.40 -9.83
N ARG A 246 9.46 7.36 -10.24
CA ARG A 246 9.26 6.65 -11.52
C ARG A 246 7.86 6.06 -11.63
N TYR A 247 7.28 5.59 -10.53
CA TYR A 247 5.90 5.11 -10.51
C TYR A 247 4.89 6.23 -10.79
N LEU A 248 5.03 7.38 -10.13
CA LEU A 248 4.11 8.52 -10.28
C LEU A 248 4.30 9.26 -11.61
N THR A 249 5.53 9.38 -12.10
CA THR A 249 5.85 10.05 -13.37
C THR A 249 5.79 9.12 -14.59
N GLY A 250 5.62 7.81 -14.38
CA GLY A 250 5.53 6.84 -15.47
C GLY A 250 4.32 7.07 -16.39
N LYS A 251 3.28 7.78 -15.91
CA LYS A 251 2.11 8.18 -16.71
C LYS A 251 2.21 9.66 -17.06
N GLU A 252 2.75 9.97 -18.24
CA GLU A 252 2.93 11.35 -18.76
C GLU A 252 1.62 12.15 -18.85
N SER A 253 0.47 11.46 -18.93
CA SER A 253 -0.85 12.09 -18.96
C SER A 253 -1.43 12.43 -17.58
N SER A 254 -0.80 12.00 -16.49
CA SER A 254 -1.33 12.22 -15.14
C SER A 254 -1.19 13.68 -14.68
N LEU A 255 -2.13 14.16 -13.87
CA LEU A 255 -2.04 15.48 -13.24
C LEU A 255 -0.76 15.63 -12.41
N VAL A 256 -0.32 14.53 -11.76
CA VAL A 256 0.91 14.50 -10.96
C VAL A 256 2.14 14.71 -11.85
N PHE A 257 2.20 14.07 -13.02
CA PHE A 257 3.26 14.30 -14.00
C PHE A 257 3.26 15.75 -14.49
N LYS A 258 2.09 16.29 -14.83
CA LYS A 258 1.97 17.69 -15.26
C LYS A 258 2.48 18.65 -14.19
N ILE A 259 2.09 18.45 -12.92
CA ILE A 259 2.52 19.29 -11.80
C ILE A 259 4.04 19.18 -11.56
N ILE A 260 4.59 17.98 -11.57
CA ILE A 260 6.04 17.75 -11.38
C ILE A 260 6.85 18.38 -12.52
N ASN A 261 6.32 18.36 -13.74
CA ASN A 261 7.00 18.83 -14.95
C ASN A 261 6.71 20.32 -15.28
N ILE A 262 6.04 21.08 -14.40
CA ILE A 262 5.82 22.53 -14.56
C ILE A 262 7.17 23.28 -14.63
N CYS A 263 8.21 22.79 -13.94
CA CYS A 263 9.55 23.39 -13.97
C CYS A 263 10.37 23.03 -15.22
N GLY A 264 9.79 22.33 -16.20
CA GLY A 264 10.43 22.00 -17.48
C GLY A 264 11.34 20.76 -17.45
N PRO A 265 11.55 20.11 -18.62
CA PRO A 265 12.25 18.83 -18.73
C PRO A 265 13.75 18.89 -18.37
N ASN A 266 14.36 20.08 -18.37
CA ASN A 266 15.78 20.28 -18.07
C ASN A 266 16.07 20.43 -16.55
N SER A 267 15.04 20.54 -15.73
CA SER A 267 15.16 20.65 -14.26
C SER A 267 15.19 19.28 -13.58
N ILE A 268 15.02 18.21 -14.35
CA ILE A 268 14.99 16.83 -13.88
C ILE A 268 16.45 16.35 -13.82
N PRO A 269 16.97 15.91 -12.66
CA PRO A 269 18.29 15.32 -12.57
C PRO A 269 18.42 14.20 -13.59
N ILE A 270 19.49 14.22 -14.41
CA ILE A 270 19.79 13.26 -15.49
C ILE A 270 19.77 11.79 -14.99
N VAL A 271 19.87 11.56 -13.68
CA VAL A 271 19.76 10.27 -13.00
C VAL A 271 18.32 9.69 -13.01
N LEU A 272 17.30 10.53 -13.27
CA LEU A 272 15.88 10.16 -13.33
C LEU A 272 15.35 10.00 -14.77
N SER A 273 16.21 10.18 -15.79
CA SER A 273 15.95 9.97 -17.22
C SER A 273 16.38 8.58 -17.73
#